data_AF-A0A3D2R4Q1-F1
#
_entry.id   AF-A0A3D2R4Q1-F1
#
_cell.length_a   1.000
_cell.length_b   1.000
_cell.length_c   1.000
_cell.angle_alpha   90.00
_cell.angle_beta   90.00
_cell.angle_gamma   90.00
#
_symmetry.space_group_name_H-M   'P 1'
#
loop_
_entity.id
_entity.type
_entity.pdbx_description
1 polymer ?
#
loop_
_entity_poly.entity_id
_entity_poly.type
_entity_poly.pdbx_seq_one_letter_code
_entity_poly.pdbx_strand_id
1 'polypeptide(L)' 'ERRTQYVPGASYMFVANHVSMIDIMLMLYVANRPFVFVGKKELAKIPIFGFFYRRGCILVDRNDPASRRSVYAQAQKRLS' A
#
# COMPACT_ATOMS: atom_id res chain seq x y z
N GLU A 1 -8.61 -17.05 15.97
CA GLU A 1 -8.48 -15.85 16.84
C GLU A 1 -7.20 -15.09 16.46
N ARG A 2 -7.26 -13.76 16.25
CA ARG A 2 -6.04 -12.97 15.99
C ARG A 2 -5.31 -12.78 17.33
N ARG A 3 -4.14 -13.40 17.47
CA ARG A 3 -3.32 -13.37 18.70
C ARG A 3 -2.52 -12.07 18.91
N THR A 4 -2.57 -11.14 17.96
CA THR A 4 -1.72 -9.94 17.98
C THR A 4 -2.47 -8.76 18.59
N GLN A 5 -1.97 -8.24 19.70
CA GLN A 5 -2.43 -6.95 20.24
C GLN A 5 -1.73 -5.82 19.49
N TYR A 6 -2.52 -4.86 18.98
CA TYR A 6 -1.99 -3.66 18.32
C TYR A 6 -1.65 -2.59 19.36
N VAL A 7 -0.45 -2.03 19.24
CA VAL A 7 0.04 -0.93 20.07
C VAL A 7 -0.45 0.39 19.47
N PRO A 8 -1.15 1.24 20.23
CA PRO A 8 -1.56 2.56 19.76
C PRO A 8 -0.35 3.39 19.32
N GLY A 9 -0.43 3.98 18.12
CA GLY A 9 0.62 4.86 17.58
C GLY A 9 1.76 4.15 16.85
N ALA A 10 1.83 2.81 16.88
CA ALA A 10 2.77 2.05 16.07
C ALA A 10 2.29 1.87 14.62
N SER A 11 3.23 1.79 13.69
CA SER A 11 2.98 1.50 12.28
C SER A 11 3.04 0.00 12.01
N TYR A 12 2.12 -0.51 11.18
CA TYR A 12 1.99 -1.93 10.88
C TYR A 12 1.90 -2.18 9.37
N MET A 13 2.48 -3.29 8.91
CA MET A 13 2.31 -3.80 7.55
C MET A 13 1.29 -4.94 7.54
N PHE A 14 0.18 -4.74 6.83
CA PHE A 14 -0.82 -5.77 6.61
C PHE A 14 -0.49 -6.54 5.34
N VAL A 15 -0.37 -7.87 5.46
CA VAL A 15 -0.18 -8.78 4.32
C VAL A 15 -1.42 -9.65 4.20
N ALA A 16 -2.17 -9.45 3.12
CA ALA A 16 -3.39 -10.18 2.82
C ALA A 16 -3.42 -10.60 1.36
N ASN A 17 -4.21 -11.63 1.06
CA ASN A 17 -4.61 -11.92 -0.31
C ASN A 17 -5.46 -10.78 -0.87
N HIS A 18 -5.37 -10.55 -2.18
CA HIS A 18 -6.17 -9.54 -2.88
C HIS A 18 -7.09 -10.24 -3.87
N VAL A 19 -8.40 -10.17 -3.61
CA VAL A 19 -9.43 -10.89 -4.39
C VAL A 19 -10.16 -9.92 -5.31
N SER A 20 -10.40 -8.69 -4.87
CA SER A 20 -11.22 -7.72 -5.60
C SER A 20 -10.76 -6.29 -5.36
N MET A 21 -11.04 -5.40 -6.31
CA MET A 21 -10.86 -3.96 -6.14
C MET A 21 -11.65 -3.40 -4.93
N ILE A 22 -12.71 -4.09 -4.51
CA ILE A 22 -13.47 -3.76 -3.29
C ILE A 22 -12.56 -3.80 -2.05
N ASP A 23 -11.55 -4.67 -2.00
CA ASP A 23 -10.62 -4.75 -0.86
C ASP A 23 -9.98 -3.39 -0.58
N ILE A 24 -9.55 -2.68 -1.63
CA ILE A 24 -8.91 -1.37 -1.52
C ILE A 24 -9.93 -0.30 -1.10
N MET A 25 -11.11 -0.30 -1.72
CA MET A 25 -12.15 0.69 -1.41
C MET A 25 -12.66 0.55 0.01
N LEU A 26 -12.86 -0.68 0.47
CA LEU A 26 -13.26 -0.97 1.84
C LEU A 26 -12.18 -0.53 2.83
N MET A 27 -10.90 -0.83 2.55
CA MET A 27 -9.80 -0.39 3.40
C MET A 27 -9.70 1.14 3.49
N LEU A 28 -9.89 1.86 2.38
CA LEU A 28 -9.92 3.33 2.38
C LEU A 28 -11.11 3.89 3.18
N TYR A 29 -12.24 3.19 3.19
CA TYR A 29 -13.43 3.59 3.95
C TYR A 29 -13.28 3.34 5.46
N VAL A 30 -12.73 2.19 5.86
CA VAL A 30 -12.64 1.80 7.29
C VAL A 30 -11.36 2.27 7.97
N ALA A 31 -10.31 2.59 7.23
CA ALA A 31 -9.04 3.01 7.81
C ALA A 31 -9.14 4.43 8.37
N ASN A 32 -9.22 4.53 9.70
CA ASN A 32 -9.17 5.82 10.41
C ASN A 32 -7.75 6.40 10.53
N ARG A 33 -6.77 5.85 9.82
CA ARG A 33 -5.36 6.29 9.80
C ARG A 33 -4.81 6.27 8.38
N PRO A 34 -3.77 7.07 8.08
CA PRO A 34 -3.12 7.05 6.77
C PRO A 34 -2.71 5.64 6.38
N PHE A 35 -3.23 5.16 5.25
CA PHE A 35 -2.98 3.81 4.74
C PHE A 35 -2.20 3.87 3.44
N VAL A 36 -1.13 3.08 3.35
CA VAL A 36 -0.26 3.03 2.18
C VAL A 36 -0.37 1.66 1.52
N PHE A 37 -0.68 1.65 0.23
CA PHE A 37 -0.72 0.43 -0.58
C PHE A 37 0.56 0.28 -1.41
N VAL A 38 0.91 -0.97 -1.73
CA VAL A 38 1.86 -1.29 -2.80
C VAL A 38 1.05 -1.58 -4.05
N GLY A 39 1.35 -0.87 -5.14
CA GLY A 39 0.48 -0.84 -6.29
C GLY A 39 1.20 -0.78 -7.63
N LYS A 40 0.55 -1.30 -8.68
CA LYS A 40 1.05 -1.31 -10.06
C LYS A 40 1.39 0.10 -10.55
N LYS A 41 2.58 0.31 -11.13
CA LYS A 41 2.99 1.61 -11.69
C LYS A 41 2.08 2.11 -12.81
N GLU A 42 1.42 1.21 -13.54
CA GLU A 42 0.61 1.53 -14.71
C GLU A 42 -0.60 2.39 -14.34
N LEU A 43 -1.19 2.13 -13.17
CA LEU A 43 -2.35 2.87 -12.65
C LEU A 43 -2.04 4.35 -12.37
N ALA A 44 -0.77 4.69 -12.18
CA ALA A 44 -0.31 6.06 -12.01
C ALA A 44 -0.44 6.92 -13.28
N LYS A 45 -0.75 6.31 -14.44
CA LYS A 45 -0.92 7.00 -15.73
C LYS A 45 -2.34 7.51 -15.97
N ILE A 46 -3.32 7.02 -15.21
CA ILE A 46 -4.72 7.41 -15.38
C ILE A 46 -4.87 8.88 -14.93
N PRO A 47 -5.44 9.78 -15.76
CA PRO A 47 -5.65 11.17 -15.36
C PRO A 47 -6.50 11.27 -14.08
N ILE A 48 -6.21 12.27 -13.24
CA ILE A 48 -6.86 12.52 -11.94
C ILE A 48 -6.60 11.39 -10.91
N PHE A 49 -7.00 10.15 -11.19
CA PHE A 49 -6.74 9.01 -10.31
C PHE A 49 -5.24 8.82 -10.03
N GLY A 50 -4.41 8.88 -11.07
CA GLY A 50 -2.96 8.72 -10.97
C GLY A 50 -2.29 9.79 -10.09
N PHE A 51 -2.88 10.98 -9.97
CA PHE A 51 -2.37 12.06 -9.11
C PHE A 51 -2.47 11.70 -7.62
N PHE A 52 -3.61 11.16 -7.20
CA PHE A 52 -3.82 10.68 -5.83
C PHE A 52 -3.04 9.39 -5.57
N TYR A 53 -3.08 8.48 -6.55
CA TYR A 53 -2.44 7.17 -6.44
C TYR A 53 -0.91 7.27 -6.26
N ARG A 54 -0.23 8.17 -6.97
CA ARG A 54 1.23 8.42 -6.80
C ARG A 54 1.59 8.93 -5.41
N ARG A 55 0.68 9.64 -4.74
CA ARG A 55 0.90 10.19 -3.40
C ARG A 55 0.60 9.17 -2.31
N GLY A 56 -0.45 8.36 -2.49
CA GLY A 56 -0.91 7.39 -1.50
C GLY A 56 -0.19 6.04 -1.54
N CYS A 57 0.39 5.65 -2.68
CA CYS A 57 0.91 4.29 -2.87
C CYS A 57 2.42 4.25 -3.10
N ILE A 58 3.04 3.13 -2.75
CA ILE A 58 4.36 2.72 -3.22
C ILE A 58 4.16 2.04 -4.57
N LEU A 59 4.74 2.62 -5.62
CA LEU A 59 4.58 2.10 -6.97
C LEU A 59 5.62 1.02 -7.26
N VAL A 60 5.17 -0.10 -7.80
CA VAL A 60 6.03 -1.20 -8.22
C VAL A 60 5.94 -1.43 -9.73
N ASP A 61 7.10 -1.50 -10.36
CA ASP A 61 7.26 -2.08 -11.69
C ASP A 61 7.52 -3.57 -11.55
N ARG A 62 6.61 -4.41 -12.06
CA ARG A 62 6.75 -5.87 -11.95
C ARG A 62 7.77 -6.43 -12.94
N ASN A 63 8.03 -5.70 -14.03
CA ASN A 63 8.96 -6.10 -15.07
C ASN A 63 10.41 -5.74 -14.71
N ASP A 64 10.62 -4.88 -13.71
CA ASP A 64 11.94 -4.49 -13.23
C ASP A 64 12.25 -5.14 -11.85
N PRO A 65 13.23 -6.07 -11.77
CA PRO A 65 13.70 -6.63 -10.51
C PRO A 65 14.21 -5.58 -9.51
N ALA A 66 14.83 -4.50 -9.97
CA ALA A 66 15.35 -3.45 -9.10
C ALA A 66 14.20 -2.66 -8.47
N SER A 67 13.19 -2.28 -9.25
CA SER A 67 11.96 -1.68 -8.74
C SER A 67 11.29 -2.55 -7.67
N ARG A 68 11.13 -3.86 -7.91
CA ARG A 68 10.56 -4.80 -6.91
C ARG A 68 11.34 -4.82 -5.60
N ARG A 69 12.67 -4.78 -5.67
CA ARG A 69 13.52 -4.70 -4.48
C ARG A 69 13.37 -3.36 -3.76
N SER A 70 13.24 -2.25 -4.50
CA SER A 70 13.10 -0.91 -3.93
C SER A 70 11.84 -0.76 -3.06
N VAL A 71 10.78 -1.53 -3.33
CA VAL A 71 9.53 -1.51 -2.56
C VAL A 71 9.78 -1.82 -1.08
N TYR A 72 10.65 -2.78 -0.77
CA TYR A 72 10.96 -3.14 0.61
C TYR A 72 11.62 -1.99 1.37
N ALA A 73 12.61 -1.34 0.77
CA ALA A 73 13.28 -0.18 1.36
C ALA A 73 12.31 1.00 1.57
N GLN A 74 11.43 1.25 0.59
CA GLN A 74 10.40 2.28 0.70
C GLN A 74 9.37 1.97 1.78
N ALA A 75 8.93 0.71 1.90
CA ALA A 75 8.01 0.28 2.93
C ALA A 75 8.63 0.41 4.32
N GLN A 76 9.89 -0.01 4.49
CA GLN A 76 10.62 0.12 5.74
C GLN A 76 10.72 1.58 6.19
N LYS A 77 11.06 2.50 5.28
CA LYS A 77 11.12 3.94 5.57
C LYS A 77 9.78 4.56 5.99
N ARG A 78 8.65 3.97 5.60
CA ARG A 78 7.31 4.44 6.01
C ARG A 78 6.83 3.81 7.32
N LEU A 79 7.44 2.70 7.73
CA LEU A 79 7.12 2.01 8.99
C LEU A 79 7.93 2.55 10.18
N SER A 80 9.13 3.10 9.91
CA SER A 80 10.00 3.79 10.88
C SER A 80 9.46 5.17 11.23
#